data_AF-A0AA35L2E1-F1
#
_entry.id   AF-A0AA35L2E1-F1
#
_cell.length_a   1.000
_cell.length_b   1.000
_cell.length_c   1.000
_cell.angle_alpha   90.00
_cell.angle_beta   90.00
_cell.angle_gamma   90.00
#
_symmetry.space_group_name_H-M   'P 1'
#
loop_
_entity.id
_entity.type
_entity.pdbx_description
1 polymer ?
#
loop_
_entity_poly.entity_id
_entity_poly.type
_entity_poly.pdbx_seq_one_letter_code
_entity_poly.pdbx_strand_id
1 'polypeptide(L)'
;MAFTLYSLLQAALLFVNAIAVLHEERFLRRIGWGTDQGIGGFGEEPGIKGQLMNLIRSVRTVMRVPLIGVNTVTIVLLLFPLHNTRGLESLQSCYNPRENGPVIRSSHTGGWEAGKQGKLQMCNLGPPVIKSRLCSVKDGSPARAKDSAVPGAQEALKRLRSAPVSIRFVTNTTKECKRDLLERLRKLEFDIKEDEIFTSLTAARNLLEQKQVRPLLLVEDNALHDFKGIDTSEPNAVVIGLAPDHFNYQTMNKAFQLILDGAPLIAIHKARYYKRKDGLALGPGPFVTGLEYAADVEATVVGKPERMFFLEALRGTGCTPEEAVMIGDDCRDDVGGAQNAGMLGILVKTGKYREGDEGKITPPPYLTCESFPQAVDHILQHLL
;
A
#
# COMPACT_ATOMS: atom_id res chain seq x y z
N MET A 1 -30.16 -46.74 -13.54
CA MET A 1 -30.09 -45.27 -13.64
C MET A 1 -30.22 -44.90 -15.11
N ALA A 2 -31.36 -44.36 -15.52
CA ALA A 2 -31.58 -44.01 -16.92
C ALA A 2 -30.85 -42.69 -17.22
N PHE A 3 -29.82 -42.74 -18.08
CA PHE A 3 -29.26 -41.55 -18.71
C PHE A 3 -30.35 -40.94 -19.59
N THR A 4 -30.99 -39.86 -19.12
CA THR A 4 -31.99 -39.14 -19.90
C THR A 4 -31.28 -38.22 -20.89
N LEU A 5 -31.88 -38.00 -22.07
CA LEU A 5 -31.34 -37.10 -23.09
C LEU A 5 -31.02 -35.70 -22.54
N TYR A 6 -31.78 -35.26 -21.53
CA TYR A 6 -31.56 -34.03 -20.78
C TYR A 6 -30.21 -34.00 -20.03
N SER A 7 -29.86 -35.09 -19.34
CA SER A 7 -28.57 -35.18 -18.63
C SER A 7 -27.36 -35.16 -19.58
N LEU A 8 -27.50 -35.75 -20.77
CA LEU A 8 -26.47 -35.68 -21.81
C LEU A 8 -26.28 -34.25 -22.34
N LEU A 9 -27.39 -33.54 -22.56
CA LEU A 9 -27.37 -32.17 -23.07
C LEU A 9 -26.82 -31.17 -22.03
N GLN A 10 -27.14 -31.39 -20.75
CA GLN A 10 -26.59 -30.61 -19.64
C GLN A 10 -25.08 -30.85 -19.46
N ALA A 11 -24.62 -32.11 -19.55
CA ALA A 11 -23.20 -32.44 -19.50
C ALA A 11 -22.43 -31.82 -20.67
N ALA A 12 -22.99 -31.90 -21.89
CA ALA A 12 -22.42 -31.26 -23.07
C ALA A 12 -22.31 -29.73 -22.89
N LEU A 13 -23.36 -29.09 -22.36
CA LEU A 13 -23.37 -27.65 -22.10
C LEU A 13 -22.30 -27.24 -21.07
N LEU A 14 -22.15 -28.00 -19.98
CA LEU A 14 -21.12 -27.75 -18.96
C LEU A 14 -19.71 -27.92 -19.53
N PHE A 15 -19.51 -28.93 -20.38
CA PHE A 15 -18.22 -29.17 -21.01
C PHE A 15 -17.82 -28.03 -21.97
N VAL A 16 -18.77 -27.56 -22.79
CA VAL A 16 -18.53 -26.44 -23.70
C VAL A 16 -18.29 -25.13 -22.93
N ASN A 17 -18.99 -24.90 -21.82
CA ASN A 17 -18.73 -23.79 -20.91
C ASN A 17 -17.33 -23.84 -20.29
N ALA A 18 -16.90 -25.02 -19.83
CA ALA A 18 -15.56 -25.21 -19.26
C ALA A 18 -14.47 -24.91 -20.30
N ILE A 19 -14.66 -25.33 -21.54
CA ILE A 19 -13.75 -25.03 -22.66
C ILE A 19 -13.75 -23.53 -23.00
N ALA A 20 -14.92 -22.87 -23.01
CA ALA A 20 -15.01 -21.44 -23.31
C ALA A 20 -14.33 -20.56 -22.24
N VAL A 21 -14.37 -20.99 -20.97
CA VAL A 21 -13.79 -20.30 -19.81
C VAL A 21 -12.27 -20.54 -19.68
N LEU A 22 -11.73 -21.62 -20.25
CA LEU A 22 -10.28 -21.89 -20.24
C LEU A 22 -9.51 -20.70 -20.82
N HIS A 23 -8.71 -20.05 -19.96
CA HIS A 23 -7.92 -18.89 -20.30
C HIS A 23 -6.52 -19.31 -20.76
N GLU A 24 -6.21 -19.04 -22.03
CA GLU A 24 -4.98 -19.45 -22.72
C GLU A 24 -3.71 -19.09 -21.91
N GLU A 25 -3.63 -17.86 -21.40
CA GLU A 25 -2.45 -17.39 -20.68
C GLU A 25 -2.27 -18.01 -19.29
N ARG A 26 -3.34 -18.45 -18.63
CA ARG A 26 -3.30 -18.87 -17.22
C ARG A 26 -3.20 -20.39 -17.06
N PHE A 27 -3.76 -21.16 -18.00
CA PHE A 27 -3.82 -22.62 -17.92
C PHE A 27 -2.99 -23.33 -19.00
N LEU A 28 -3.10 -22.93 -20.27
CA LEU A 28 -2.40 -23.62 -21.37
C LEU A 28 -0.89 -23.35 -21.35
N ARG A 29 -0.48 -22.13 -20.97
CA ARG A 29 0.93 -21.78 -20.77
C ARG A 29 1.61 -22.63 -19.69
N ARG A 30 0.87 -22.99 -18.63
CA ARG A 30 1.38 -23.80 -17.50
C ARG A 30 1.62 -25.27 -17.84
N ILE A 31 1.01 -25.77 -18.93
CA ILE A 31 1.14 -27.16 -19.43
C ILE A 31 2.14 -27.21 -20.62
N GLY A 32 2.83 -26.11 -20.95
CA GLY A 32 3.77 -26.06 -22.08
C GLY A 32 3.09 -25.99 -23.45
N TRP A 33 1.83 -25.56 -23.47
CA TRP A 33 1.00 -25.36 -24.66
C TRP A 33 0.67 -23.87 -24.85
N GLY A 34 1.56 -22.99 -24.37
CA GLY A 34 1.54 -21.58 -24.76
C GLY A 34 2.05 -21.43 -26.18
N THR A 35 1.50 -20.48 -26.92
CA THR A 35 2.12 -19.97 -28.14
C THR A 35 3.48 -19.37 -27.81
N ASP A 36 4.54 -20.18 -27.84
CA ASP A 36 5.85 -19.64 -28.17
C ASP A 36 5.79 -19.25 -29.64
N GLN A 37 6.00 -17.97 -29.92
CA GLN A 37 6.34 -17.50 -31.25
C GLN A 37 7.75 -18.02 -31.59
N GLY A 38 7.83 -19.32 -31.88
CA GLY A 38 8.95 -19.90 -32.60
C GLY A 38 8.82 -19.52 -34.06
N ILE A 39 9.81 -18.80 -34.56
CA ILE A 39 10.00 -18.44 -35.96
C ILE A 39 9.96 -19.73 -36.81
N GLY A 40 8.83 -19.97 -37.47
CA GLY A 40 8.64 -21.03 -38.46
C GLY A 40 8.54 -20.41 -39.84
N GLY A 41 9.44 -20.81 -40.74
CA GLY A 41 9.54 -20.28 -42.10
C GLY A 41 8.26 -20.47 -42.91
N PHE A 42 8.09 -19.61 -43.92
CA PHE A 42 7.01 -19.66 -44.89
C PHE A 42 6.92 -21.05 -45.54
N GLY A 43 5.86 -21.82 -45.24
CA GLY A 43 5.50 -23.04 -45.99
C GLY A 43 5.31 -24.34 -45.21
N GLU A 44 5.45 -24.41 -43.89
CA GLU A 44 5.18 -25.66 -43.15
C GLU A 44 3.72 -25.79 -42.71
N GLU A 45 3.14 -26.98 -42.91
CA GLU A 45 1.78 -27.30 -42.47
C GLU A 45 1.67 -27.27 -40.94
N PRO A 46 0.58 -26.71 -40.38
CA PRO A 46 0.40 -26.66 -38.94
C PRO A 46 0.26 -28.08 -38.38
N GLY A 47 1.22 -28.48 -37.54
CA GLY A 47 1.16 -29.75 -36.82
C GLY A 47 -0.11 -29.87 -35.97
N ILE A 48 -0.45 -31.10 -35.56
CA ILE A 48 -1.69 -31.46 -34.83
C ILE A 48 -1.95 -30.52 -33.63
N LYS A 49 -0.90 -30.06 -32.94
CA LYS A 49 -0.97 -29.09 -31.83
C LYS A 49 -1.49 -27.70 -32.27
N GLY A 50 -1.02 -27.20 -33.41
CA GLY A 50 -1.44 -25.92 -33.99
C GLY A 50 -2.88 -25.97 -34.52
N GLN A 51 -3.28 -27.10 -35.13
CA GLN A 51 -4.67 -27.31 -35.55
C GLN A 51 -5.63 -27.35 -34.35
N LEU A 52 -5.25 -28.00 -33.24
CA LEU A 52 -6.06 -28.03 -32.02
C LEU A 52 -6.17 -26.64 -31.36
N MET A 53 -5.08 -25.88 -31.33
CA MET A 53 -5.10 -24.49 -30.82
C MET A 53 -5.96 -23.56 -31.69
N ASN A 54 -5.87 -23.67 -33.01
CA ASN A 54 -6.72 -22.90 -33.94
C ASN A 54 -8.19 -23.29 -33.83
N LEU A 55 -8.50 -24.56 -33.57
CA LEU A 55 -9.86 -25.01 -33.31
C LEU A 55 -10.41 -24.43 -32.00
N ILE A 56 -9.64 -24.49 -30.91
CA ILE A 56 -10.02 -23.90 -29.62
C ILE A 56 -10.25 -22.38 -29.74
N ARG A 57 -9.37 -21.68 -30.48
CA ARG A 57 -9.48 -20.24 -30.72
C ARG A 57 -10.72 -19.89 -31.55
N SER A 58 -10.96 -20.62 -32.63
CA SER A 58 -12.13 -20.43 -33.50
C SER A 58 -13.44 -20.70 -32.76
N VAL A 59 -13.50 -21.76 -31.96
CA VAL A 59 -14.64 -22.09 -31.11
C VAL A 59 -14.89 -20.97 -30.09
N ARG A 60 -13.85 -20.43 -29.45
CA ARG A 60 -14.00 -19.35 -28.46
C ARG A 60 -14.56 -18.06 -29.06
N THR A 61 -14.12 -17.69 -30.27
CA THR A 61 -14.54 -16.43 -30.91
C THR A 61 -15.98 -16.52 -31.42
N VAL A 62 -16.38 -17.67 -31.98
CA VAL A 62 -17.72 -17.85 -32.56
C VAL A 62 -18.77 -18.22 -31.52
N MET A 63 -18.41 -18.99 -30.48
CA MET A 63 -19.37 -19.55 -29.53
C MET A 63 -19.68 -18.63 -28.33
N ARG A 64 -18.96 -17.54 -28.13
CA ARG A 64 -19.11 -16.69 -26.93
C ARG A 64 -20.51 -16.08 -26.80
N VAL A 65 -21.05 -15.53 -27.89
CA VAL A 65 -22.39 -14.89 -27.90
C VAL A 65 -23.52 -15.92 -27.88
N PRO A 66 -23.49 -17.00 -28.69
CA PRO A 66 -24.48 -18.08 -28.60
C PRO A 66 -24.53 -18.75 -27.22
N LEU A 67 -23.39 -19.00 -26.56
CA LEU A 67 -23.38 -19.61 -25.23
C LEU A 67 -23.98 -18.71 -24.15
N ILE A 68 -23.76 -17.40 -24.22
CA ILE A 68 -24.40 -16.46 -23.29
C ILE A 68 -25.92 -16.58 -23.44
N GLY A 69 -26.43 -16.64 -24.68
CA GLY A 69 -27.85 -16.86 -24.96
C GLY A 69 -28.37 -18.18 -24.38
N VAL A 70 -27.73 -19.31 -24.71
CA VAL A 70 -28.15 -20.65 -24.26
C VAL A 70 -28.06 -20.80 -22.74
N ASN A 71 -27.01 -20.28 -22.09
CA ASN A 71 -26.90 -20.29 -20.64
C ASN A 71 -27.97 -19.42 -19.97
N THR A 72 -28.28 -18.24 -20.54
CA THR A 72 -29.34 -17.35 -20.02
C THR A 72 -30.70 -18.04 -20.11
N VAL A 73 -31.02 -18.65 -21.24
CA VAL A 73 -32.27 -19.42 -21.42
C VAL A 73 -32.33 -20.62 -20.46
N THR A 74 -31.21 -21.32 -20.28
CA THR A 74 -31.12 -22.46 -19.36
C THR A 74 -31.33 -22.04 -17.92
N ILE A 75 -30.74 -20.91 -17.48
CA ILE A 75 -30.95 -20.34 -16.14
C ILE A 75 -32.40 -19.92 -15.95
N VAL A 76 -33.01 -19.25 -16.93
CA VAL A 76 -34.42 -18.85 -16.87
C VAL A 76 -35.33 -20.08 -16.77
N LEU A 77 -35.09 -21.12 -17.57
CA LEU A 77 -35.86 -22.36 -17.54
C LEU A 77 -35.63 -23.21 -16.27
N LEU A 78 -34.48 -23.08 -15.60
CA LEU A 78 -34.20 -23.70 -14.30
C LEU A 78 -34.77 -22.90 -13.12
N LEU A 79 -34.96 -21.59 -13.28
CA LEU A 79 -35.58 -20.72 -12.26
C LEU A 79 -37.12 -20.69 -12.37
N PHE A 80 -37.68 -20.90 -13.56
CA PHE A 80 -39.12 -20.94 -13.77
C PHE A 80 -39.89 -22.02 -12.97
N PRO A 81 -39.34 -23.23 -12.70
CA PRO A 81 -40.01 -24.24 -11.87
C PRO A 81 -40.10 -23.83 -10.39
N LEU A 82 -39.28 -22.87 -9.93
CA LEU A 82 -39.30 -22.38 -8.55
C LEU A 82 -40.36 -21.29 -8.31
N HIS A 83 -40.99 -20.76 -9.36
CA HIS A 83 -42.00 -19.70 -9.21
C HIS A 83 -43.45 -20.21 -9.16
N ASN A 84 -43.70 -21.52 -9.35
CA ASN A 84 -45.06 -22.08 -9.31
C ASN A 84 -45.30 -23.09 -8.19
N THR A 85 -44.40 -23.21 -7.20
CA THR A 85 -44.67 -23.95 -5.96
C THR A 85 -43.96 -23.30 -4.78
N ARG A 86 -44.65 -22.35 -4.14
CA ARG A 86 -44.66 -22.18 -2.68
C ARG A 86 -45.73 -21.16 -2.33
N GLY A 87 -46.87 -21.72 -1.94
CA GLY A 87 -47.94 -20.97 -1.33
C GLY A 87 -47.47 -20.26 -0.07
N LEU A 88 -48.05 -19.09 0.13
CA LEU A 88 -48.14 -18.41 1.39
C LEU A 88 -48.71 -19.36 2.45
N GLU A 89 -47.88 -19.75 3.41
CA GLU A 89 -48.31 -20.05 4.79
C GLU A 89 -47.06 -20.25 5.65
N SER A 90 -47.10 -19.76 6.90
CA SER A 90 -46.13 -19.94 7.99
C SER A 90 -44.99 -18.91 8.18
N LEU A 91 -45.29 -17.61 8.22
CA LEU A 91 -44.48 -16.65 9.03
C LEU A 91 -45.36 -15.67 9.80
N GLN A 92 -46.32 -16.23 10.55
CA GLN A 92 -47.10 -15.48 11.53
C GLN A 92 -47.25 -16.31 12.80
N SER A 93 -46.14 -16.53 13.50
CA SER A 93 -46.13 -16.91 14.91
C SER A 93 -44.76 -16.55 15.51
N CYS A 94 -44.79 -16.12 16.76
CA CYS A 94 -43.64 -15.78 17.62
C CYS A 94 -43.05 -14.37 17.46
N TYR A 95 -43.88 -13.35 17.71
CA TYR A 95 -43.45 -12.17 18.46
C TYR A 95 -44.17 -12.15 19.81
N ASN A 96 -43.46 -12.42 20.91
CA ASN A 96 -43.79 -11.81 22.20
C ASN A 96 -42.56 -11.87 23.15
N PRO A 97 -42.22 -10.79 23.86
CA PRO A 97 -41.06 -10.71 24.74
C PRO A 97 -41.46 -11.01 26.19
N ARG A 98 -40.75 -11.91 26.87
CA ARG A 98 -40.68 -11.98 28.34
C ARG A 98 -39.71 -13.07 28.82
N GLU A 99 -39.04 -12.71 29.90
CA GLU A 99 -38.55 -13.57 31.00
C GLU A 99 -37.18 -14.26 30.90
N ASN A 100 -36.32 -13.76 31.80
CA ASN A 100 -35.52 -14.49 32.80
C ASN A 100 -34.37 -15.40 32.34
N GLY A 101 -33.17 -15.10 32.87
CA GLY A 101 -31.97 -15.92 32.75
C GLY A 101 -32.08 -17.30 33.44
N PRO A 102 -30.98 -18.07 33.45
CA PRO A 102 -30.22 -18.14 34.69
C PRO A 102 -28.69 -18.21 34.56
N VAL A 103 -28.07 -17.97 35.72
CA VAL A 103 -26.66 -18.08 36.13
C VAL A 103 -26.31 -19.56 36.48
N ILE A 104 -25.01 -19.84 36.75
CA ILE A 104 -24.39 -20.97 37.52
C ILE A 104 -23.86 -22.12 36.61
N ARG A 105 -22.62 -22.69 36.65
CA ARG A 105 -21.37 -22.75 37.47
C ARG A 105 -20.27 -23.44 36.61
N SER A 106 -18.99 -23.06 36.60
CA SER A 106 -17.81 -23.44 37.45
C SER A 106 -17.25 -24.89 37.37
N SER A 107 -15.90 -24.98 37.40
CA SER A 107 -14.95 -26.11 37.61
C SER A 107 -14.53 -26.89 36.34
N HIS A 108 -13.27 -27.19 36.03
CA HIS A 108 -12.04 -27.51 36.81
C HIS A 108 -10.77 -27.08 36.03
N THR A 109 -9.82 -26.31 36.59
CA THR A 109 -8.55 -26.71 37.28
C THR A 109 -7.60 -27.66 36.54
N GLY A 110 -6.41 -27.15 36.23
CA GLY A 110 -5.19 -27.88 35.90
C GLY A 110 -4.00 -26.93 35.76
N GLY A 111 -3.28 -26.69 36.87
CA GLY A 111 -2.07 -25.84 36.90
C GLY A 111 -0.80 -26.64 36.64
N TRP A 112 0.21 -26.00 36.07
CA TRP A 112 1.63 -26.38 36.15
C TRP A 112 2.48 -25.11 36.38
N GLU A 113 3.52 -25.31 37.18
CA GLU A 113 4.29 -24.32 37.93
C GLU A 113 5.27 -23.45 37.14
N ALA A 114 5.63 -22.34 37.81
CA ALA A 114 6.65 -21.37 37.46
C ALA A 114 8.08 -21.97 37.50
N GLY A 115 8.96 -21.44 36.65
CA GLY A 115 10.41 -21.56 36.86
C GLY A 115 11.26 -21.47 35.61
N LYS A 116 11.58 -20.25 35.17
CA LYS A 116 12.96 -19.82 34.84
C LYS A 116 12.97 -18.34 34.48
N GLN A 117 13.43 -17.54 35.44
CA GLN A 117 13.93 -16.19 35.23
C GLN A 117 15.09 -16.23 34.22
N GLY A 118 14.81 -15.90 32.97
CA GLY A 118 15.82 -15.41 32.04
C GLY A 118 15.97 -13.92 32.27
N LYS A 119 16.98 -13.53 33.05
CA LYS A 119 17.49 -12.14 33.09
C LYS A 119 17.73 -11.69 31.64
N LEU A 120 16.89 -10.81 31.11
CA LEU A 120 17.26 -9.98 29.97
C LEU A 120 18.39 -9.09 30.47
N GLN A 121 19.60 -9.50 30.11
CA GLN A 121 20.84 -8.84 30.41
C GLN A 121 20.80 -7.48 29.72
N MET A 122 20.67 -6.41 30.50
CA MET A 122 20.88 -5.03 30.05
C MET A 122 22.30 -4.92 29.52
N CYS A 123 22.47 -5.13 28.23
CA CYS A 123 23.60 -4.60 27.51
C CYS A 123 23.32 -3.12 27.27
N ASN A 124 24.28 -2.25 27.61
CA ASN A 124 24.22 -0.80 27.42
C ASN A 124 23.61 -0.43 26.06
N LEU A 125 22.35 -0.01 26.06
CA LEU A 125 21.65 0.50 24.88
C LEU A 125 21.83 2.02 24.85
N GLY A 126 22.18 2.55 23.69
CA GLY A 126 22.25 3.98 23.46
C GLY A 126 20.88 4.66 23.57
N PRO A 127 20.83 6.00 23.58
CA PRO A 127 19.58 6.75 23.68
C PRO A 127 18.62 6.42 22.51
N PRO A 128 17.33 6.14 22.76
CA PRO A 128 16.40 5.75 21.70
C PRO A 128 16.08 6.93 20.74
N VAL A 129 15.74 6.61 19.49
CA VAL A 129 15.34 7.62 18.48
C VAL A 129 13.83 7.71 18.40
N ILE A 130 13.28 8.91 18.58
CA ILE A 130 11.85 9.14 18.47
C ILE A 130 11.59 9.88 17.18
N LYS A 131 10.85 9.23 16.28
CA LYS A 131 10.37 9.81 15.04
C LYS A 131 8.93 10.22 15.21
N SER A 132 8.61 11.46 14.88
CA SER A 132 7.22 11.92 14.95
C SER A 132 6.81 12.74 13.74
N ARG A 133 5.56 12.57 13.33
CA ARG A 133 4.84 13.55 12.51
C ARG A 133 4.19 14.56 13.47
N LEU A 134 4.86 15.69 13.73
CA LEU A 134 4.35 16.73 14.65
C LEU A 134 3.14 17.50 14.12
N CYS A 135 2.89 17.45 12.81
CA CYS A 135 1.78 18.14 12.20
C CYS A 135 0.68 17.16 11.82
N SER A 136 -0.49 17.35 12.43
CA SER A 136 -1.75 17.10 11.75
C SER A 136 -1.83 18.10 10.59
N VAL A 137 -1.21 17.76 9.46
CA VAL A 137 -1.81 18.22 8.21
C VAL A 137 -3.13 17.48 8.20
N LYS A 138 -4.24 18.20 8.39
CA LYS A 138 -5.53 17.70 7.96
C LYS A 138 -5.37 17.38 6.48
N ASP A 139 -4.99 16.15 6.15
CA ASP A 139 -5.02 15.59 4.79
C ASP A 139 -6.49 15.29 4.45
N GLY A 140 -7.29 16.34 4.60
CA GLY A 140 -8.73 16.44 4.64
C GLY A 140 -9.08 17.88 4.31
N SER A 141 -9.02 18.19 3.02
CA SER A 141 -9.47 19.44 2.38
C SER A 141 -8.51 20.64 2.53
N PRO A 142 -7.90 21.15 1.44
CA PRO A 142 -7.03 22.33 1.46
C PRO A 142 -7.76 23.66 1.70
N ALA A 143 -9.05 23.64 2.08
CA ALA A 143 -9.91 24.82 2.09
C ALA A 143 -10.10 25.47 3.47
N ARG A 144 -9.57 24.89 4.56
CA ARG A 144 -9.60 25.51 5.91
C ARG A 144 -8.64 24.86 6.91
N ALA A 145 -7.51 24.33 6.47
CA ALA A 145 -6.41 24.08 7.39
C ALA A 145 -5.70 25.42 7.63
N LYS A 146 -6.10 26.17 8.66
CA LYS A 146 -5.06 26.90 9.38
C LYS A 146 -4.08 25.80 9.79
N ASP A 147 -2.82 25.90 9.39
CA ASP A 147 -1.78 25.09 10.00
C ASP A 147 -1.90 25.36 11.50
N SER A 148 -2.48 24.41 12.22
CA SER A 148 -2.70 24.50 13.64
C SER A 148 -1.98 23.31 14.23
N ALA A 149 -0.97 23.59 15.05
CA ALA A 149 -0.32 22.56 15.81
C ALA A 149 -1.38 21.75 16.60
N VAL A 150 -1.14 20.46 16.75
CA VAL A 150 -1.92 19.64 17.68
C VAL A 150 -1.77 20.29 19.06
N PRO A 151 -2.86 20.52 19.82
CA PRO A 151 -2.77 21.14 21.13
C PRO A 151 -1.74 20.45 22.03
N GLY A 152 -0.81 21.22 22.60
CA GLY A 152 0.24 20.72 23.49
C GLY A 152 1.44 20.07 22.78
N ALA A 153 1.47 20.06 21.44
CA ALA A 153 2.55 19.39 20.69
C ALA A 153 3.90 20.10 20.85
N GLN A 154 3.91 21.44 20.93
CA GLN A 154 5.14 22.20 21.14
C GLN A 154 5.74 21.90 22.53
N GLU A 155 4.92 21.88 23.58
CA GLU A 155 5.33 21.56 24.94
C GLU A 155 5.79 20.11 25.05
N ALA A 156 5.07 19.18 24.41
CA ALA A 156 5.48 17.78 24.35
C ALA A 156 6.85 17.62 23.66
N LEU A 157 7.08 18.29 22.53
CA LEU A 157 8.38 18.26 21.86
C LEU A 157 9.48 18.81 22.77
N LYS A 158 9.24 19.93 23.48
CA LYS A 158 10.21 20.50 24.43
C LYS A 158 10.56 19.50 25.54
N ARG A 159 9.58 18.81 26.11
CA ARG A 159 9.82 17.77 27.13
C ARG A 159 10.61 16.60 26.57
N LEU A 160 10.31 16.20 25.34
CA LEU A 160 11.04 15.14 24.66
C LEU A 160 12.51 15.52 24.40
N ARG A 161 12.78 16.77 24.03
CA ARG A 161 14.13 17.30 23.85
C ARG A 161 14.95 17.35 25.14
N SER A 162 14.31 17.44 26.30
CA SER A 162 15.00 17.40 27.60
C SER A 162 15.49 16.00 27.98
N ALA A 163 15.06 14.97 27.25
CA ALA A 163 15.50 13.60 27.46
C ALA A 163 16.69 13.24 26.54
N PRO A 164 17.52 12.25 26.89
CA PRO A 164 18.61 11.81 26.04
C PRO A 164 18.04 10.98 24.88
N VAL A 165 17.52 11.64 23.85
CA VAL A 165 16.96 11.00 22.65
C VAL A 165 17.31 11.79 21.40
N SER A 166 17.47 11.08 20.29
CA SER A 166 17.56 11.73 18.98
C SER A 166 16.16 11.86 18.38
N ILE A 167 15.87 13.00 17.75
CA ILE A 167 14.56 13.27 17.15
C ILE A 167 14.71 13.46 15.64
N ARG A 168 13.85 12.78 14.86
CA ARG A 168 13.77 12.96 13.41
C ARG A 168 12.32 13.19 12.98
N PHE A 169 12.09 14.21 12.15
CA PHE A 169 10.80 14.53 11.56
C PHE A 169 10.70 13.92 10.17
N VAL A 170 9.78 12.98 10.00
CA VAL A 170 9.65 12.23 8.74
C VAL A 170 8.35 12.55 8.00
N THR A 171 8.42 12.73 6.68
CA THR A 171 7.22 12.95 5.86
C THR A 171 7.38 12.44 4.43
N ASN A 172 6.28 11.92 3.86
CA ASN A 172 6.16 11.68 2.42
C ASN A 172 5.66 12.96 1.77
N THR A 173 6.57 13.71 1.14
CA THR A 173 6.25 14.90 0.33
C THR A 173 6.88 14.75 -1.04
N THR A 174 6.18 15.21 -2.07
CA THR A 174 6.68 15.27 -3.45
C THR A 174 6.74 16.70 -3.98
N LYS A 175 6.33 17.68 -3.17
CA LYS A 175 6.05 19.05 -3.62
C LYS A 175 6.82 20.09 -2.83
N GLU A 176 6.86 19.93 -1.51
CA GLU A 176 7.52 20.87 -0.60
C GLU A 176 8.97 20.42 -0.37
N CYS A 177 9.92 21.35 -0.56
CA CYS A 177 11.32 21.12 -0.20
C CYS A 177 11.52 21.15 1.33
N LYS A 178 12.68 20.66 1.77
CA LYS A 178 13.03 20.63 3.19
C LYS A 178 12.99 22.02 3.85
N ARG A 179 13.44 23.06 3.15
CA ARG A 179 13.47 24.45 3.67
C ARG A 179 12.05 24.97 3.95
N ASP A 180 11.14 24.78 3.01
CA ASP A 180 9.76 25.30 3.15
C ASP A 180 9.02 24.58 4.28
N LEU A 181 9.28 23.27 4.44
CA LEU A 181 8.78 22.49 5.56
C LEU A 181 9.31 23.01 6.91
N LEU A 182 10.61 23.32 6.99
CA LEU A 182 11.22 23.88 8.18
C LEU A 182 10.62 25.25 8.54
N GLU A 183 10.46 26.13 7.57
CA GLU A 183 9.85 27.45 7.78
C GLU A 183 8.41 27.34 8.27
N ARG A 184 7.61 26.41 7.70
CA ARG A 184 6.25 26.16 8.16
C ARG A 184 6.23 25.68 9.61
N LEU A 185 7.10 24.73 9.97
CA LEU A 185 7.16 24.21 11.34
C LEU A 185 7.61 25.27 12.35
N ARG A 186 8.56 26.14 11.98
CA ARG A 186 8.98 27.27 12.81
C ARG A 186 7.90 28.32 13.00
N LYS A 187 7.08 28.59 11.97
CA LYS A 187 5.89 29.46 12.08
C LYS A 187 4.84 28.90 13.05
N LEU A 188 4.87 27.59 13.30
CA LEU A 188 4.04 26.91 14.30
C LEU A 188 4.72 26.82 15.68
N GLU A 189 5.82 27.54 15.87
CA GLU A 189 6.58 27.62 17.12
C GLU A 189 7.22 26.30 17.56
N PHE A 190 7.44 25.37 16.62
CA PHE A 190 8.27 24.21 16.88
C PHE A 190 9.76 24.56 16.77
N ASP A 191 10.51 24.28 17.82
CA ASP A 191 11.97 24.33 17.82
C ASP A 191 12.51 23.10 17.08
N ILE A 192 12.85 23.26 15.80
CA ILE A 192 13.31 22.21 14.89
C ILE A 192 14.52 22.70 14.08
N LYS A 193 15.47 21.79 13.88
CA LYS A 193 16.65 21.99 13.04
C LYS A 193 16.48 21.30 11.68
N GLU A 194 17.20 21.80 10.69
CA GLU A 194 17.09 21.32 9.30
C GLU A 194 17.59 19.87 9.12
N ASP A 195 18.62 19.49 9.88
CA ASP A 195 19.18 18.15 9.92
C ASP A 195 18.24 17.12 10.55
N GLU A 196 17.29 17.55 11.38
CA GLU A 196 16.28 16.67 11.97
C GLU A 196 15.18 16.27 10.98
N ILE A 197 15.02 17.00 9.87
CA ILE A 197 14.00 16.71 8.86
C ILE A 197 14.50 15.67 7.87
N PHE A 198 13.69 14.64 7.63
CA PHE A 198 13.94 13.62 6.61
C PHE A 198 12.68 13.41 5.76
N THR A 199 12.81 13.65 4.46
CA THR A 199 11.68 13.57 3.51
C THR A 199 11.88 12.42 2.54
N SER A 200 10.81 12.01 1.86
CA SER A 200 10.89 11.07 0.74
C SER A 200 11.74 11.62 -0.42
N LEU A 201 11.85 12.95 -0.56
CA LEU A 201 12.79 13.59 -1.49
C LEU A 201 14.26 13.40 -1.04
N THR A 202 14.53 13.51 0.26
CA THR A 202 15.86 13.22 0.82
C THR A 202 16.23 11.75 0.59
N ALA A 203 15.28 10.83 0.80
CA ALA A 203 15.49 9.41 0.49
C ALA A 203 15.79 9.16 -0.99
N ALA A 204 15.05 9.81 -1.90
CA ALA A 204 15.31 9.74 -3.34
C ALA A 204 16.72 10.25 -3.68
N ARG A 205 17.12 11.41 -3.14
CA ARG A 205 18.46 11.99 -3.32
C ARG A 205 19.56 11.03 -2.86
N ASN A 206 19.45 10.49 -1.65
CA ASN A 206 20.43 9.53 -1.12
C ASN A 206 20.58 8.31 -2.04
N LEU A 207 19.48 7.80 -2.59
CA LEU A 207 19.49 6.66 -3.50
C LEU A 207 20.19 7.00 -4.83
N LEU A 208 19.98 8.20 -5.36
CA LEU A 208 20.65 8.68 -6.57
C LEU A 208 22.16 8.80 -6.36
N GLU A 209 22.58 9.40 -5.24
CA GLU A 209 23.99 9.56 -4.89
C GLU A 209 24.66 8.19 -4.68
N GLN A 210 23.98 7.25 -4.01
CA GLN A 210 24.46 5.89 -3.80
C GLN A 210 24.60 5.11 -5.13
N LYS A 211 23.66 5.28 -6.05
CA LYS A 211 23.69 4.63 -7.37
C LYS A 211 24.59 5.35 -8.39
N GLN A 212 25.01 6.58 -8.09
CA GLN A 212 25.79 7.44 -8.98
C GLN A 212 25.13 7.63 -10.36
N VAL A 213 23.81 7.86 -10.35
CA VAL A 213 22.99 8.04 -11.56
C VAL A 213 22.55 9.50 -11.73
N ARG A 214 22.26 9.87 -12.98
CA ARG A 214 21.77 11.18 -13.40
C ARG A 214 20.27 11.10 -13.71
N PRO A 215 19.39 11.70 -12.89
CA PRO A 215 17.96 11.50 -13.03
C PRO A 215 17.31 12.43 -14.06
N LEU A 216 16.35 11.90 -14.80
CA LEU A 216 15.20 12.64 -15.29
C LEU A 216 14.24 12.85 -14.11
N LEU A 217 14.16 14.09 -13.61
CA LEU A 217 13.32 14.46 -12.47
C LEU A 217 11.91 14.83 -12.94
N LEU A 218 10.92 13.99 -12.62
CA LEU A 218 9.49 14.27 -12.78
C LEU A 218 8.89 14.61 -11.41
N VAL A 219 9.25 15.79 -10.90
CA VAL A 219 8.81 16.35 -9.59
C VAL A 219 8.33 17.79 -9.79
N GLU A 220 7.63 18.39 -8.81
CA GLU A 220 7.29 19.83 -8.90
C GLU A 220 8.55 20.69 -8.74
N ASP A 221 8.55 21.89 -9.35
CA ASP A 221 9.68 22.82 -9.35
C ASP A 221 10.23 23.11 -7.95
N ASN A 222 9.35 23.26 -6.97
CA ASN A 222 9.75 23.52 -5.58
C ASN A 222 10.57 22.35 -5.00
N ALA A 223 10.30 21.12 -5.40
CA ALA A 223 11.03 19.94 -4.93
C ALA A 223 12.44 19.83 -5.56
N LEU A 224 12.71 20.53 -6.67
CA LEU A 224 14.04 20.52 -7.32
C LEU A 224 15.14 21.05 -6.41
N HIS A 225 14.80 21.91 -5.43
CA HIS A 225 15.77 22.42 -4.46
C HIS A 225 16.43 21.30 -3.65
N ASP A 226 15.70 20.22 -3.33
CA ASP A 226 16.24 19.07 -2.60
C ASP A 226 17.22 18.24 -3.47
N PHE A 227 17.20 18.40 -4.80
CA PHE A 227 18.12 17.76 -5.74
C PHE A 227 19.27 18.66 -6.21
N LYS A 228 19.42 19.86 -5.63
CA LYS A 228 20.52 20.77 -5.99
C LYS A 228 21.88 20.08 -5.81
N GLY A 229 22.69 20.12 -6.86
CA GLY A 229 24.01 19.47 -6.92
C GLY A 229 24.01 18.08 -7.56
N ILE A 230 22.84 17.52 -7.89
CA ILE A 230 22.74 16.30 -8.70
C ILE A 230 22.81 16.68 -10.18
N ASP A 231 23.68 16.01 -10.93
CA ASP A 231 23.76 16.17 -12.38
C ASP A 231 22.55 15.52 -13.06
N THR A 232 21.86 16.29 -13.91
CA THR A 232 20.67 15.87 -14.67
C THR A 232 20.92 15.86 -16.18
N SER A 233 22.15 16.15 -16.62
CA SER A 233 22.53 16.02 -18.02
C SER A 233 22.53 14.55 -18.44
N GLU A 234 22.18 14.29 -19.71
CA GLU A 234 22.13 12.93 -20.29
C GLU A 234 21.56 11.88 -19.33
N PRO A 235 20.28 12.01 -18.93
CA PRO A 235 19.71 11.27 -17.82
C PRO A 235 19.75 9.76 -18.07
N ASN A 236 20.12 8.99 -17.05
CA ASN A 236 20.18 7.53 -17.05
C ASN A 236 19.45 6.91 -15.85
N ALA A 237 18.59 7.67 -15.18
CA ALA A 237 17.63 7.24 -14.17
C ALA A 237 16.33 8.03 -14.33
N VAL A 238 15.21 7.53 -13.83
CA VAL A 238 13.94 8.25 -13.81
C VAL A 238 13.48 8.37 -12.36
N VAL A 239 13.24 9.59 -11.90
CA VAL A 239 12.64 9.85 -10.58
C VAL A 239 11.27 10.45 -10.79
N ILE A 240 10.24 9.84 -10.19
CA ILE A 240 8.85 10.25 -10.36
C ILE A 240 8.18 10.54 -9.01
N GLY A 241 7.78 11.79 -8.83
CA GLY A 241 6.89 12.29 -7.79
C GLY A 241 5.54 12.66 -8.35
N LEU A 242 4.71 13.39 -7.58
CA LEU A 242 3.49 14.00 -8.12
C LEU A 242 3.88 15.29 -8.85
N ALA A 243 3.88 15.27 -10.18
CA ALA A 243 4.29 16.38 -11.03
C ALA A 243 3.29 16.60 -12.18
N PRO A 244 2.11 17.21 -11.90
CA PRO A 244 1.02 17.30 -12.87
C PRO A 244 1.43 17.89 -14.22
N ASP A 245 2.28 18.93 -14.22
CA ASP A 245 2.74 19.60 -15.45
C ASP A 245 3.66 18.72 -16.31
N HIS A 246 4.29 17.73 -15.69
CA HIS A 246 5.15 16.74 -16.35
C HIS A 246 4.40 15.48 -16.79
N PHE A 247 3.14 15.29 -16.39
CA PHE A 247 2.35 14.11 -16.69
C PHE A 247 1.63 14.21 -18.05
N ASN A 248 2.41 14.54 -19.09
CA ASN A 248 2.00 14.57 -20.48
C ASN A 248 2.65 13.43 -21.28
N TYR A 249 2.08 13.08 -22.43
CA TYR A 249 2.53 11.94 -23.23
C TYR A 249 4.02 12.04 -23.61
N GLN A 250 4.49 13.21 -24.02
CA GLN A 250 5.87 13.42 -24.47
C GLN A 250 6.87 13.14 -23.35
N THR A 251 6.62 13.67 -22.16
CA THR A 251 7.49 13.51 -20.99
C THR A 251 7.46 12.06 -20.47
N MET A 252 6.27 11.47 -20.39
CA MET A 252 6.12 10.07 -19.98
C MET A 252 6.77 9.11 -20.98
N ASN A 253 6.64 9.36 -22.29
CA ASN A 253 7.31 8.55 -23.32
C ASN A 253 8.84 8.69 -23.24
N LYS A 254 9.37 9.89 -22.95
CA LYS A 254 10.81 10.07 -22.70
C LYS A 254 11.28 9.24 -21.51
N ALA A 255 10.56 9.28 -20.40
CA ALA A 255 10.86 8.45 -19.23
C ALA A 255 10.81 6.95 -19.57
N PHE A 256 9.80 6.52 -20.31
CA PHE A 256 9.66 5.14 -20.78
C PHE A 256 10.86 4.69 -21.63
N GLN A 257 11.32 5.49 -22.60
CA GLN A 257 12.49 5.15 -23.42
C GLN A 257 13.75 4.97 -22.56
N LEU A 258 14.00 5.87 -21.59
CA LEU A 258 15.12 5.72 -20.67
C LEU A 258 15.06 4.40 -19.89
N ILE A 259 13.86 4.00 -19.44
CA ILE A 259 13.66 2.75 -18.70
C ILE A 259 13.95 1.54 -19.59
N LEU A 260 13.53 1.56 -20.87
CA LEU A 260 13.88 0.51 -21.83
C LEU A 260 15.39 0.40 -22.06
N ASP A 261 16.10 1.53 -22.02
CA ASP A 261 17.57 1.60 -22.10
C ASP A 261 18.26 1.14 -20.79
N GLY A 262 17.49 0.69 -19.79
CA GLY A 262 17.99 0.16 -18.52
C GLY A 262 18.05 1.16 -17.37
N ALA A 263 17.49 2.37 -17.53
CA ALA A 263 17.44 3.36 -16.46
C ALA A 263 16.57 2.86 -15.28
N PRO A 264 17.02 2.96 -14.02
CA PRO A 264 16.19 2.61 -12.88
C PRO A 264 15.03 3.58 -12.73
N LEU A 265 13.83 3.04 -12.51
CA LEU A 265 12.64 3.79 -12.16
C LEU A 265 12.55 3.94 -10.63
N ILE A 266 12.63 5.17 -10.14
CA ILE A 266 12.59 5.53 -8.72
C ILE A 266 11.30 6.32 -8.46
N ALA A 267 10.39 5.78 -7.66
CA ALA A 267 9.14 6.44 -7.30
C ALA A 267 9.21 7.01 -5.88
N ILE A 268 8.86 8.28 -5.69
CA ILE A 268 8.84 8.88 -4.35
C ILE A 268 7.78 8.19 -3.48
N HIS A 269 6.59 7.93 -4.03
CA HIS A 269 5.56 7.07 -3.44
C HIS A 269 4.54 6.67 -4.52
N LYS A 270 3.70 5.66 -4.25
CA LYS A 270 2.69 5.14 -5.20
C LYS A 270 1.24 5.40 -4.75
N ALA A 271 0.97 6.58 -4.20
CA ALA A 271 -0.39 6.92 -3.78
C ALA A 271 -1.34 6.96 -4.99
N ARG A 272 -2.49 6.29 -4.87
CA ARG A 272 -3.50 6.20 -5.94
C ARG A 272 -4.11 7.56 -6.28
N TYR A 273 -4.45 8.31 -5.25
CA TYR A 273 -5.08 9.62 -5.33
C TYR A 273 -4.77 10.46 -4.09
N TYR A 274 -5.05 11.75 -4.15
CA TYR A 274 -5.02 12.68 -3.03
C TYR A 274 -6.25 13.61 -3.06
N LYS A 275 -6.59 14.22 -1.93
CA LYS A 275 -7.76 15.10 -1.81
C LYS A 275 -7.38 16.55 -2.07
N ARG A 276 -7.99 17.17 -3.08
CA ARG A 276 -7.93 18.61 -3.39
C ARG A 276 -9.18 19.34 -2.88
N LYS A 277 -9.25 20.66 -3.11
CA LYS A 277 -10.41 21.50 -2.77
C LYS A 277 -11.65 21.11 -3.58
N ASP A 278 -11.42 20.70 -4.83
CA ASP A 278 -12.41 20.40 -5.86
C ASP A 278 -12.77 18.90 -5.96
N GLY A 279 -12.12 18.04 -5.17
CA GLY A 279 -12.43 16.60 -5.15
C GLY A 279 -11.19 15.73 -5.01
N LEU A 280 -11.33 14.46 -5.40
CA LEU A 280 -10.20 13.53 -5.50
C LEU A 280 -9.43 13.80 -6.79
N ALA A 281 -8.10 13.79 -6.72
CA ALA A 281 -7.21 13.91 -7.87
C ALA A 281 -6.20 12.77 -7.90
N LEU A 282 -5.71 12.44 -9.09
CA LEU A 282 -4.74 11.37 -9.28
C LEU A 282 -3.44 11.67 -8.53
N GLY A 283 -2.93 10.69 -7.80
CA GLY A 283 -1.59 10.74 -7.22
C GLY A 283 -0.53 10.36 -8.25
N PRO A 284 0.73 10.18 -7.83
CA PRO A 284 1.78 9.70 -8.72
C PRO A 284 1.64 8.21 -9.07
N GLY A 285 0.95 7.41 -8.23
CA GLY A 285 0.84 5.95 -8.40
C GLY A 285 0.36 5.50 -9.78
N PRO A 286 -0.73 6.06 -10.34
CA PRO A 286 -1.17 5.74 -11.70
C PRO A 286 -0.10 5.94 -12.78
N PHE A 287 0.70 6.99 -12.68
CA PHE A 287 1.75 7.30 -13.65
C PHE A 287 2.98 6.41 -13.47
N VAL A 288 3.34 6.11 -12.21
CA VAL A 288 4.36 5.11 -11.89
C VAL A 288 3.96 3.75 -12.48
N THR A 289 2.75 3.29 -12.19
CA THR A 289 2.25 2.00 -12.66
C THR A 289 2.07 1.95 -14.18
N GLY A 290 1.77 3.08 -14.82
CA GLY A 290 1.79 3.18 -16.28
C GLY A 290 3.18 2.90 -16.87
N LEU A 291 4.24 3.44 -16.26
CA LEU A 291 5.63 3.17 -16.68
C LEU A 291 6.06 1.74 -16.37
N GLU A 292 5.75 1.24 -15.17
CA GLU A 292 6.00 -0.16 -14.77
C GLU A 292 5.37 -1.14 -15.77
N TYR A 293 4.09 -0.92 -16.09
CA TYR A 293 3.36 -1.76 -17.03
C TYR A 293 3.92 -1.67 -18.46
N ALA A 294 4.29 -0.47 -18.92
CA ALA A 294 4.80 -0.28 -20.27
C ALA A 294 6.18 -0.92 -20.48
N ALA A 295 7.04 -0.89 -19.46
CA ALA A 295 8.41 -1.40 -19.54
C ALA A 295 8.62 -2.79 -18.91
N ASP A 296 7.58 -3.39 -18.32
CA ASP A 296 7.66 -4.66 -17.58
C ASP A 296 8.72 -4.64 -16.46
N VAL A 297 8.74 -3.54 -15.70
CA VAL A 297 9.66 -3.33 -14.57
C VAL A 297 8.92 -2.94 -13.30
N GLU A 298 9.56 -3.07 -12.15
CA GLU A 298 9.06 -2.54 -10.88
C GLU A 298 9.84 -1.30 -10.45
N ALA A 299 9.13 -0.26 -10.01
CA ALA A 299 9.75 0.94 -9.50
C ALA A 299 10.35 0.70 -8.11
N THR A 300 11.56 1.23 -7.88
CA THR A 300 12.09 1.36 -6.52
C THR A 300 11.36 2.49 -5.79
N VAL A 301 10.48 2.13 -4.86
CA VAL A 301 9.76 3.12 -4.04
C VAL A 301 10.64 3.53 -2.86
N VAL A 302 10.76 4.84 -2.61
CA VAL A 302 11.65 5.37 -1.54
C VAL A 302 10.91 6.00 -0.36
N GLY A 303 9.62 6.26 -0.47
CA GLY A 303 8.79 6.79 0.62
C GLY A 303 8.19 5.70 1.51
N LYS A 304 7.52 6.12 2.59
CA LYS A 304 6.67 5.23 3.40
C LYS A 304 5.62 4.52 2.53
N PRO A 305 5.25 3.24 2.79
CA PRO A 305 5.64 2.38 3.93
C PRO A 305 6.97 1.62 3.75
N GLU A 306 7.78 1.93 2.75
CA GLU A 306 8.95 1.11 2.42
C GLU A 306 9.98 1.06 3.55
N ARG A 307 10.49 -0.15 3.84
CA ARG A 307 11.47 -0.39 4.91
C ARG A 307 12.67 0.53 4.79
N MET A 308 13.17 0.74 3.57
CA MET A 308 14.33 1.59 3.30
C MET A 308 14.13 3.03 3.77
N PHE A 309 12.91 3.59 3.68
CA PHE A 309 12.63 4.93 4.17
C PHE A 309 12.95 5.07 5.67
N PHE A 310 12.53 4.09 6.46
CA PHE A 310 12.74 4.09 7.90
C PHE A 310 14.20 3.87 8.27
N LEU A 311 14.91 2.99 7.56
CA LEU A 311 16.34 2.76 7.77
C LEU A 311 17.16 4.01 7.42
N GLU A 312 16.88 4.64 6.29
CA GLU A 312 17.55 5.88 5.88
C GLU A 312 17.29 7.02 6.86
N ALA A 313 16.07 7.09 7.42
CA ALA A 313 15.75 8.06 8.45
C ALA A 313 16.49 7.82 9.79
N LEU A 314 17.06 6.62 10.03
CA LEU A 314 17.96 6.33 11.17
C LEU A 314 19.44 6.51 10.81
N ARG A 315 19.76 6.72 9.52
CA ARG A 315 21.15 6.86 9.09
C ARG A 315 21.80 8.06 9.79
N GLY A 316 22.98 7.81 10.35
CA GLY A 316 23.75 8.82 11.09
C GLY A 316 23.26 9.11 12.51
N THR A 317 22.23 8.44 13.02
CA THR A 317 21.85 8.55 14.45
C THR A 317 22.61 7.58 15.34
N GLY A 318 23.19 6.52 14.77
CA GLY A 318 23.91 5.48 15.51
C GLY A 318 23.00 4.42 16.16
N CYS A 319 21.69 4.43 15.83
CA CYS A 319 20.70 3.56 16.45
C CYS A 319 20.19 2.49 15.49
N THR A 320 19.84 1.33 16.01
CA THR A 320 19.16 0.28 15.24
C THR A 320 17.65 0.52 15.20
N PRO A 321 16.90 -0.10 14.27
CA PRO A 321 15.45 0.02 14.22
C PRO A 321 14.76 -0.36 15.53
N GLU A 322 15.27 -1.37 16.24
CA GLU A 322 14.72 -1.87 17.50
C GLU A 322 14.84 -0.85 18.65
N GLU A 323 15.77 0.11 18.53
CA GLU A 323 15.98 1.21 19.48
C GLU A 323 15.16 2.46 19.10
N ALA A 324 14.28 2.36 18.11
CA ALA A 324 13.55 3.50 17.58
C ALA A 324 12.02 3.35 17.66
N VAL A 325 11.36 4.48 17.86
CA VAL A 325 9.89 4.58 17.93
C VAL A 325 9.40 5.50 16.82
N MET A 326 8.40 5.07 16.06
CA MET A 326 7.69 5.88 15.07
C MET A 326 6.32 6.29 15.62
N ILE A 327 6.03 7.59 15.63
CA ILE A 327 4.72 8.17 15.96
C ILE A 327 4.09 8.73 14.68
N GLY A 328 2.91 8.22 14.32
CA GLY A 328 2.21 8.64 13.10
C GLY A 328 0.70 8.48 13.18
N ASP A 329 0.01 9.10 12.23
CA ASP A 329 -1.45 9.08 12.10
C ASP A 329 -1.95 8.08 11.06
N ASP A 330 -1.06 7.56 10.21
CA ASP A 330 -1.39 6.55 9.22
C ASP A 330 -0.97 5.15 9.71
N CYS A 331 -1.97 4.30 9.97
CA CYS A 331 -1.72 2.96 10.48
C CYS A 331 -0.86 2.10 9.52
N ARG A 332 -0.98 2.28 8.20
CA ARG A 332 -0.22 1.47 7.23
C ARG A 332 1.12 2.11 6.90
N ASP A 333 1.09 3.37 6.51
CA ASP A 333 2.27 4.07 6.01
C ASP A 333 3.25 4.39 7.13
N ASP A 334 2.78 4.84 8.29
CA ASP A 334 3.64 5.20 9.41
C ASP A 334 3.94 3.99 10.29
N VAL A 335 2.89 3.42 10.90
CA VAL A 335 3.05 2.43 11.98
C VAL A 335 3.42 1.05 11.42
N GLY A 336 2.63 0.54 10.48
CA GLY A 336 2.92 -0.74 9.82
C GLY A 336 4.26 -0.75 9.10
N GLY A 337 4.58 0.32 8.35
CA GLY A 337 5.88 0.49 7.71
C GLY A 337 7.05 0.47 8.70
N ALA A 338 6.94 1.19 9.82
CA ALA A 338 7.97 1.23 10.85
C ALA A 338 8.14 -0.12 11.58
N GLN A 339 7.04 -0.79 11.94
CA GLN A 339 7.08 -2.11 12.59
C GLN A 339 7.71 -3.17 11.68
N ASN A 340 7.41 -3.14 10.38
CA ASN A 340 8.05 -4.01 9.39
C ASN A 340 9.55 -3.71 9.23
N ALA A 341 10.00 -2.50 9.59
CA ALA A 341 11.41 -2.14 9.62
C ALA A 341 12.12 -2.54 10.93
N GLY A 342 11.38 -2.97 11.96
CA GLY A 342 11.89 -3.37 13.28
C GLY A 342 11.65 -2.34 14.40
N MET A 343 10.97 -1.23 14.11
CA MET A 343 10.69 -0.15 15.07
C MET A 343 9.43 -0.42 15.90
N LEU A 344 9.33 0.21 17.08
CA LEU A 344 8.03 0.34 17.76
C LEU A 344 7.17 1.39 17.03
N GLY A 345 5.88 1.11 16.84
CA GLY A 345 4.95 2.02 16.18
C GLY A 345 3.84 2.48 17.11
N ILE A 346 3.71 3.80 17.31
CA ILE A 346 2.64 4.44 18.08
C ILE A 346 1.69 5.13 17.10
N LEU A 347 0.43 4.69 17.09
CA LEU A 347 -0.64 5.29 16.29
C LEU A 347 -1.32 6.40 17.10
N VAL A 348 -1.35 7.62 16.56
CA VAL A 348 -2.12 8.72 17.17
C VAL A 348 -3.47 8.90 16.49
N LYS A 349 -4.52 9.17 17.27
CA LYS A 349 -5.89 9.35 16.75
C LYS A 349 -6.17 10.74 16.15
N THR A 350 -5.15 11.59 16.06
CA THR A 350 -5.21 12.86 15.30
C THR A 350 -5.00 12.63 13.80
N GLY A 351 -5.27 13.63 12.96
CA GLY A 351 -4.88 13.60 11.54
C GLY A 351 -5.80 12.73 10.68
N LYS A 352 -5.23 11.78 9.94
CA LYS A 352 -5.92 10.87 9.00
C LYS A 352 -6.64 9.70 9.67
N TYR A 353 -6.33 9.43 10.94
CA TYR A 353 -6.86 8.30 11.67
C TYR A 353 -8.40 8.23 11.57
N ARG A 354 -8.89 7.01 11.39
CA ARG A 354 -10.31 6.65 11.54
C ARG A 354 -10.45 5.52 12.55
N GLU A 355 -11.58 5.49 13.25
CA GLU A 355 -11.88 4.43 14.20
C GLU A 355 -11.77 3.04 13.53
N GLY A 356 -11.03 2.14 14.18
CA GLY A 356 -10.72 0.80 13.65
C GLY A 356 -9.50 0.73 12.74
N ASP A 357 -8.79 1.84 12.49
CA ASP A 357 -7.53 1.83 11.74
C ASP A 357 -6.48 0.95 12.40
N GLU A 358 -6.41 0.92 13.73
CA GLU A 358 -5.51 0.09 14.55
C GLU A 358 -5.61 -1.41 14.26
N GLY A 359 -6.77 -1.87 13.76
CA GLY A 359 -7.00 -3.26 13.37
C GLY A 359 -6.60 -3.60 11.93
N LYS A 360 -6.08 -2.63 11.15
CA LYS A 360 -5.77 -2.80 9.72
C LYS A 360 -4.40 -3.40 9.43
N ILE A 361 -3.55 -3.53 10.45
CA ILE A 361 -2.20 -4.08 10.35
C ILE A 361 -2.02 -5.25 11.32
N THR A 362 -1.03 -6.09 11.05
CA THR A 362 -0.65 -7.20 11.93
C THR A 362 0.88 -7.32 11.91
N PRO A 363 1.57 -7.29 13.08
CA PRO A 363 1.03 -7.05 14.42
C PRO A 363 0.36 -5.67 14.57
N PRO A 364 -0.54 -5.47 15.55
CA PRO A 364 -1.15 -4.16 15.80
C PRO A 364 -0.09 -3.13 16.22
N PRO A 365 -0.43 -1.82 16.21
CA PRO A 365 0.43 -0.79 16.78
C PRO A 365 0.87 -1.16 18.20
N TYR A 366 2.11 -0.84 18.57
CA TYR A 366 2.62 -1.03 19.93
C TYR A 366 1.76 -0.26 20.95
N LEU A 367 1.34 0.95 20.58
CA LEU A 367 0.40 1.77 21.33
C LEU A 367 -0.51 2.54 20.38
N THR A 368 -1.79 2.68 20.75
CA THR A 368 -2.70 3.63 20.12
C THR A 368 -3.14 4.66 21.16
N CYS A 369 -2.91 5.95 20.93
CA CYS A 369 -3.22 7.03 21.87
C CYS A 369 -3.88 8.23 21.18
N GLU A 370 -4.48 9.15 21.94
CA GLU A 370 -5.30 10.22 21.36
C GLU A 370 -4.46 11.23 20.55
N SER A 371 -3.24 11.52 20.98
CA SER A 371 -2.44 12.61 20.40
C SER A 371 -0.93 12.43 20.60
N PHE A 372 -0.14 13.25 19.89
CA PHE A 372 1.32 13.28 20.03
C PHE A 372 1.81 13.54 21.48
N PRO A 373 1.23 14.47 22.26
CA PRO A 373 1.59 14.64 23.67
C PRO A 373 1.49 13.37 24.52
N GLN A 374 0.43 12.58 24.33
CA GLN A 374 0.25 11.32 25.06
C GLN A 374 1.28 10.27 24.64
N ALA A 375 1.63 10.23 23.34
CA ALA A 375 2.71 9.37 22.87
C ALA A 375 4.05 9.74 23.53
N VAL A 376 4.34 11.05 23.63
CA VAL A 376 5.54 11.54 24.31
C VAL A 376 5.53 11.15 25.80
N ASP A 377 4.42 11.35 26.51
CA ASP A 377 4.29 10.98 27.92
C ASP A 377 4.59 9.50 28.13
N HIS A 378 4.02 8.65 27.28
CA HIS A 378 4.24 7.21 27.34
C HIS A 378 5.71 6.85 27.11
N ILE A 379 6.38 7.44 26.10
CA ILE A 379 7.78 7.17 25.81
C ILE A 379 8.67 7.58 26.99
N LEU A 380 8.46 8.78 27.54
CA LEU A 380 9.22 9.28 28.70
C LEU A 380 9.03 8.44 29.97
N GLN A 381 7.92 7.72 30.11
CA GLN A 381 7.60 6.92 31.30
C GLN A 381 8.01 5.45 31.20
N HIS A 382 8.02 4.88 29.99
CA HIS A 382 8.11 3.42 29.81
C HIS A 382 9.29 2.97 28.96
N LEU A 383 9.88 3.87 28.15
CA LEU A 383 10.95 3.52 27.19
C LEU A 383 12.27 4.27 27.46
N LEU A 384 12.27 5.20 28.42
CA LEU A 384 13.41 5.95 28.93
C LEU A 384 13.45 5.81 30.44
#